data_AF-A0A2M7PRE2-F1
#
_entry.id   AF-A0A2M7PRE2-F1
#
_cell.length_a   1.000
_cell.length_b   1.000
_cell.length_c   1.000
_cell.angle_alpha   90.00
_cell.angle_beta   90.00
_cell.angle_gamma   90.00
#
_symmetry.space_group_name_H-M   'P 1'
#
loop_
_entity.id
_entity.type
_entity.pdbx_description
1 polymer ?
#
loop_
_entity_poly.entity_id
_entity_poly.type
_entity_poly.pdbx_seq_one_letter_code
_entity_poly.pdbx_strand_id
1 'polypeptide(L)' 'QFERLPSFFGFSKLAIRIVILSFIISFLYNLVGLFFAVQGLLSPIIAAILMPISSVTVVTFATFSIRLMAKRYKL' A
#
# COMPACT_ATOMS: atom_id res chain seq x y z
N GLN A 1 20.37 5.08 27.27
CA GLN A 1 19.06 5.53 26.75
C GLN A 1 18.91 5.41 25.21
N PHE A 2 19.89 4.84 24.47
CA PHE A 2 19.86 4.72 22.99
C PHE A 2 19.75 3.27 22.47
N GLU A 3 19.46 2.29 23.32
CA GLU A 3 19.49 0.86 22.97
C GLU A 3 18.46 0.48 21.88
N ARG A 4 17.39 1.25 21.71
CA ARG A 4 16.37 1.04 20.66
C ARG A 4 16.65 1.77 19.35
N LEU A 5 17.67 2.62 19.28
CA LEU A 5 17.97 3.38 18.07
C LEU A 5 18.23 2.47 16.86
N PRO A 6 19.01 1.38 16.97
CA PRO A 6 19.22 0.45 15.86
C PRO A 6 17.93 -0.22 15.38
N SER A 7 17.02 -0.56 16.30
CA SER A 7 15.71 -1.14 15.93
C SER A 7 14.82 -0.13 15.21
N PHE A 8 14.86 1.15 15.59
CA PHE A 8 14.16 2.21 14.86
C PHE A 8 14.69 2.39 13.44
N PHE A 9 16.02 2.41 13.24
CA PHE A 9 16.60 2.49 11.89
C PHE A 9 16.22 1.28 11.02
N GLY A 10 16.22 0.07 11.60
CA GLY A 10 15.76 -1.14 10.93
C GLY A 10 14.28 -1.07 10.54
N PHE A 11 13.44 -0.61 11.47
CA PHE A 11 12.01 -0.43 11.23
C PHE A 11 11.73 0.63 10.15
N SER A 12 12.44 1.76 10.15
CA SER A 12 12.28 2.81 9.13
C SER A 12 12.61 2.30 7.72
N LYS A 13 13.70 1.53 7.56
CA LYS A 13 14.04 0.91 6.26
C LYS A 13 12.95 -0.04 5.80
N LEU A 14 12.36 -0.80 6.71
CA LEU A 14 11.28 -1.72 6.42
C LEU A 14 9.97 -0.99 6.10
N ALA A 15 9.65 0.09 6.81
CA ALA A 15 8.51 0.95 6.52
C ALA A 15 8.59 1.53 5.10
N ILE A 16 9.77 1.97 4.66
CA ILE A 16 9.99 2.41 3.27
C ILE A 16 9.67 1.28 2.27
N ARG A 17 10.09 0.03 2.55
CA ARG A 17 9.74 -1.11 1.69
C ARG A 17 8.23 -1.35 1.63
N ILE A 18 7.52 -1.23 2.76
CA ILE A 18 6.05 -1.34 2.79
C ILE A 18 5.42 -0.25 1.93
N VAL A 19 5.89 0.99 2.01
CA VAL A 19 5.40 2.10 1.17
C VAL A 19 5.60 1.79 -0.31
N ILE A 20 6.79 1.32 -0.70
CA ILE A 20 7.07 0.95 -2.10
C ILE A 20 6.14 -0.18 -2.57
N LEU A 21 5.93 -1.22 -1.76
CA LEU A 21 4.98 -2.29 -2.07
C LEU A 21 3.54 -1.77 -2.20
N SER A 22 3.14 -0.84 -1.34
CA SER A 22 1.83 -0.19 -1.40
C SER A 22 1.65 0.60 -2.71
N PHE A 23 2.70 1.26 -3.19
CA PHE A 23 2.72 1.91 -4.50
C PHE A 23 2.58 0.91 -5.65
N ILE A 24 3.25 -0.25 -5.58
CA ILE A 24 3.11 -1.31 -6.58
C ILE A 24 1.65 -1.79 -6.63
N ILE A 25 1.02 -2.02 -5.48
CA ILE A 25 -0.41 -2.41 -5.40
C ILE A 25 -1.30 -1.34 -6.03
N SER A 26 -1.10 -0.07 -5.67
CA SER A 26 -1.84 1.06 -6.28
C SER A 26 -1.68 1.07 -7.80
N PHE A 27 -0.46 0.89 -8.29
CA PHE A 27 -0.18 0.86 -9.72
C PHE A 27 -0.92 -0.27 -10.44
N LEU A 28 -1.01 -1.46 -9.84
CA LEU A 28 -1.78 -2.58 -10.40
C LEU A 28 -3.27 -2.24 -10.55
N TYR A 29 -3.90 -1.61 -9.55
CA TYR A 29 -5.29 -1.15 -9.68
C TYR A 29 -5.47 -0.11 -10.78
N ASN A 30 -4.50 0.80 -10.94
CA ASN A 30 -4.51 1.77 -12.04
C ASN A 30 -4.37 1.09 -13.41
N LEU A 31 -3.53 0.04 -13.52
CA LEU A 31 -3.42 -0.75 -14.75
C LEU A 31 -4.73 -1.47 -15.09
N VAL A 32 -5.46 -1.98 -14.10
CA VAL A 32 -6.79 -2.54 -14.32
C VAL A 32 -7.76 -1.48 -14.86
N GLY A 33 -7.74 -0.27 -14.31
CA GLY A 33 -8.52 0.85 -14.83
C GLY A 33 -8.15 1.21 -16.28
N LEU A 34 -6.85 1.25 -16.56
CA LEU A 34 -6.32 1.49 -17.90
C LEU A 34 -6.75 0.39 -18.89
N PHE A 35 -6.72 -0.88 -18.47
CA PHE A 35 -7.16 -2.01 -19.28
C PHE A 35 -8.62 -1.86 -19.73
N PHE A 36 -9.52 -1.48 -18.82
CA PHE A 36 -10.92 -1.19 -19.19
C PHE A 36 -11.06 0.07 -20.06
N ALA A 37 -10.23 1.10 -19.82
CA ALA A 37 -10.25 2.33 -20.59
C ALA A 37 -9.83 2.11 -22.06
N VAL A 38 -8.75 1.36 -22.29
CA VAL A 38 -8.23 1.08 -23.64
C VAL A 38 -9.22 0.25 -24.47
N GLN A 39 -10.02 -0.61 -23.82
CA GLN A 39 -11.09 -1.37 -24.49
C GLN A 39 -12.38 -0.55 -24.73
N GLY A 40 -12.46 0.68 -24.25
CA GLY A 40 -13.69 1.48 -24.29
C GLY A 40 -14.81 0.97 -23.37
N LEU A 41 -14.49 0.08 -22.42
CA LEU A 41 -15.43 -0.54 -21.48
C LEU A 41 -15.49 0.18 -20.12
N LEU A 42 -14.66 1.22 -19.93
CA LEU A 42 -14.66 2.01 -18.70
C LEU A 42 -15.97 2.78 -18.56
N SER A 43 -16.89 2.23 -17.78
CA SER A 43 -18.13 2.91 -17.41
C SER A 43 -17.94 3.79 -16.15
N PRO A 44 -18.80 4.80 -15.94
CA PRO A 44 -18.78 5.61 -14.72
C PRO A 44 -18.90 4.76 -13.44
N ILE A 45 -19.60 3.64 -13.50
CA ILE A 45 -19.80 2.72 -12.38
C ILE A 45 -18.49 1.99 -12.05
N ILE A 46 -17.76 1.51 -13.07
CA ILE A 46 -16.47 0.86 -12.88
C ILE A 46 -15.49 1.84 -12.24
N ALA A 47 -15.41 3.07 -12.74
CA ALA A 47 -14.54 4.10 -12.18
C ALA A 47 -14.91 4.44 -10.71
N ALA A 48 -16.20 4.60 -10.42
CA ALA A 48 -16.71 4.93 -9.09
C ALA A 48 -16.42 3.85 -8.03
N ILE A 49 -16.28 2.59 -8.44
CA ILE A 49 -15.97 1.47 -7.54
C ILE A 49 -14.45 1.22 -7.47
N LEU A 50 -13.78 1.22 -8.62
CA LEU A 50 -12.36 0.87 -8.71
C LEU A 50 -11.47 1.86 -7.95
N MET A 51 -11.73 3.17 -8.07
CA MET A 51 -10.92 4.20 -7.42
C MET A 51 -10.92 4.10 -5.89
N PRO A 52 -12.08 4.01 -5.20
CA PRO A 52 -12.08 3.84 -3.76
C PRO A 52 -11.54 2.48 -3.31
N ILE A 53 -11.72 1.40 -4.08
CA ILE A 53 -11.11 0.09 -3.73
C ILE A 53 -9.58 0.18 -3.73
N SER A 54 -8.99 0.85 -4.73
CA SER A 54 -7.54 1.01 -4.81
C SER A 54 -6.97 1.64 -3.53
N SER A 55 -7.55 2.76 -3.06
CA SER A 55 -7.06 3.43 -1.85
C SER A 55 -7.31 2.61 -0.58
N VAL A 56 -8.47 1.96 -0.44
CA VAL A 56 -8.77 1.09 0.71
C VAL A 56 -7.78 -0.07 0.80
N THR A 57 -7.43 -0.72 -0.31
CA THR A 57 -6.46 -1.81 -0.31
C THR A 57 -5.07 -1.33 0.11
N VAL A 58 -4.62 -0.19 -0.43
CA VAL A 58 -3.32 0.40 -0.08
C VAL A 58 -3.25 0.75 1.41
N VAL A 59 -4.27 1.41 1.94
CA VAL A 59 -4.34 1.83 3.34
C VAL A 59 -4.39 0.60 4.27
N THR A 60 -5.27 -0.36 4.00
CA THR A 60 -5.39 -1.56 4.82
C THR A 60 -4.11 -2.39 4.81
N PHE A 61 -3.47 -2.56 3.65
CA PHE A 61 -2.17 -3.23 3.52
C PHE A 61 -1.09 -2.51 4.33
N ALA A 62 -0.96 -1.20 4.17
CA ALA A 62 0.06 -0.41 4.88
C ALA A 62 -0.15 -0.47 6.39
N THR A 63 -1.39 -0.23 6.87
CA THR A 63 -1.71 -0.26 8.30
C THR A 63 -1.45 -1.64 8.90
N PHE A 64 -1.89 -2.71 8.25
CA PHE A 64 -1.70 -4.06 8.78
C PHE A 64 -0.23 -4.47 8.77
N SER A 65 0.49 -4.21 7.68
CA SER A 65 1.91 -4.51 7.56
C SER A 65 2.74 -3.76 8.59
N ILE A 66 2.51 -2.46 8.77
CA ILE A 66 3.20 -1.64 9.77
C ILE A 66 2.92 -2.17 11.18
N ARG A 67 1.66 -2.47 11.50
CA ARG A 67 1.28 -2.98 12.83
C ARG A 67 1.92 -4.32 13.15
N LEU A 68 1.94 -5.25 12.20
CA LEU A 68 2.58 -6.56 12.36
C LEU A 68 4.10 -6.42 12.56
N MET A 69 4.72 -5.51 11.81
CA MET A 69 6.17 -5.34 11.83
C MET A 69 6.64 -4.55 13.05
N ALA A 70 5.86 -3.57 13.54
CA ALA A 70 6.13 -2.89 14.80
C ALA A 70 6.19 -3.90 15.96
N LYS A 71 5.21 -4.82 16.03
CA LYS A 71 5.19 -5.92 17.01
C LYS A 71 6.43 -6.81 16.92
N ARG A 72 6.94 -7.08 15.72
CA ARG A 72 8.17 -7.87 15.49
C ARG A 72 9.43 -7.14 15.99
N TYR A 73 9.51 -5.83 15.79
CA TYR A 73 10.61 -4.99 16.27
C TYR A 73 10.51 -4.61 17.75
N LYS A 74 9.45 -5.09 18.46
CA LYS A 74 9.11 -4.70 19.84
C LYS A 74 9.01 -3.18 20.02
N LEU A 75 8.52 -2.51 18.98
CA LEU A 75 8.20 -1.09 18.95
C LEU A 75 6.72 -0.88 19.29
#